data_AF-A0A6M5JD19-F1
#
_entry.id   AF-A0A6M5JD19-F1
#
_cell.length_a   1.000
_cell.length_b   1.000
_cell.length_c   1.000
_cell.angle_alpha   90.00
_cell.angle_beta   90.00
_cell.angle_gamma   90.00
#
_symmetry.space_group_name_H-M   'P 1'
#
loop_
_entity.id
_entity.type
_entity.pdbx_description
1 polymer ?
#
loop_
_entity_poly.entity_id
_entity_poly.type
_entity_poly.pdbx_seq_one_letter_code
_entity_poly.pdbx_strand_id
1 'polypeptide(L)'
;MFPGEKAGQPLSQNTVIYGCYWMGYRRWQTVHAFPGLASTLANQAECYRSDWIEMTLASADEDEVRSAYNSALYLSPRRHILQAWADHIAAMI
;
A
#
# COMPACT_ATOMS: atom_id res chain seq x y z
N MET A 1 8.36 9.99 -0.03
CA MET A 1 8.77 9.37 -1.31
C MET A 1 9.99 8.50 -1.04
N PHE A 2 10.06 7.27 -1.54
CA PHE A 2 11.18 6.37 -1.26
C PHE A 2 12.44 6.80 -2.03
N PRO A 3 13.63 6.81 -1.39
CA PRO A 3 14.87 7.21 -2.05
C PRO A 3 15.25 6.20 -3.13
N GLY A 4 15.65 6.70 -4.30
CA GLY A 4 16.23 5.91 -5.38
C GLY A 4 17.75 5.81 -5.29
N GLU A 5 18.35 5.09 -6.23
CA GLU A 5 19.81 4.92 -6.35
C GLU A 5 20.54 6.26 -6.56
N LYS A 6 19.93 7.17 -7.31
CA LYS A 6 20.46 8.51 -7.54
C LYS A 6 20.03 9.44 -6.42
N ALA A 7 20.99 10.13 -5.81
CA ALA A 7 20.74 11.10 -4.75
C ALA A 7 19.73 12.17 -5.21
N GLY A 8 18.70 12.40 -4.40
CA GLY A 8 17.63 13.36 -4.70
C GLY A 8 16.60 12.88 -5.73
N GLN A 9 16.77 11.69 -6.32
CA GLN A 9 15.77 11.11 -7.20
C GLN A 9 14.96 10.02 -6.47
N PRO A 10 13.65 9.96 -6.73
CA PRO A 10 12.83 8.92 -6.15
C PRO A 10 13.05 7.56 -6.83
N LEU A 11 12.70 6.51 -6.10
CA LEU A 11 12.68 5.16 -6.61
C LEU A 11 11.78 5.05 -7.85
N SER A 12 12.32 4.51 -8.94
CA SER A 12 11.54 4.29 -10.16
C SER A 12 10.58 3.10 -9.96
N GLN A 13 9.42 3.14 -10.62
CA GLN A 13 8.47 2.02 -10.61
C GLN A 13 9.11 0.71 -11.10
N ASN A 14 9.98 0.81 -12.11
CA ASN A 14 10.71 -0.34 -12.65
C ASN A 14 11.63 -0.98 -11.62
N THR A 15 12.27 -0.19 -10.75
CA THR A 15 13.14 -0.70 -9.69
C THR A 15 12.37 -1.64 -8.74
N VAL A 16 11.11 -1.31 -8.41
CA VAL A 16 10.27 -2.15 -7.54
C VAL A 16 9.88 -3.45 -8.24
N ILE A 17 9.58 -3.40 -9.54
CA ILE A 17 9.28 -4.57 -10.37
C ILE A 17 10.49 -5.51 -10.46
N TYR A 18 11.68 -4.96 -10.73
CA TYR A 18 12.92 -5.75 -10.76
C TYR A 18 13.26 -6.34 -9.38
N GLY A 19 12.99 -5.62 -8.29
CA GLY A 19 13.08 -6.15 -6.93
C GLY A 19 12.23 -7.41 -6.75
N CYS A 20 10.98 -7.41 -7.22
CA CYS A 20 10.12 -8.60 -7.21
C CYS A 20 10.71 -9.75 -8.02
N TYR A 21 11.35 -9.45 -9.15
CA TYR A 21 12.00 -10.48 -9.96
C TYR A 21 13.21 -11.11 -9.26
N TRP A 22 14.02 -10.32 -8.55
CA TRP A 22 15.14 -10.83 -7.76
C TRP A 22 14.67 -11.72 -6.61
N MET A 23 13.52 -11.43 -6.02
CA MET A 23 12.89 -12.28 -5.01
C MET A 23 12.23 -13.56 -5.58
N GLY A 24 12.35 -13.81 -6.90
CA GLY A 24 11.81 -15.03 -7.54
C GLY A 24 10.34 -14.92 -7.99
N TYR A 25 9.67 -13.79 -7.76
CA TYR A 25 8.26 -13.60 -8.16
C TYR A 25 8.05 -13.36 -9.66
N ARG A 26 9.10 -13.47 -10.48
CA ARG A 26 9.03 -13.22 -11.92
C ARG A 26 8.00 -14.16 -12.57
N ARG A 27 6.99 -13.58 -13.24
CA ARG A 27 5.82 -14.25 -13.86
C ARG A 27 4.76 -14.81 -12.89
N TRP A 28 4.98 -14.73 -11.58
CA TRP A 28 4.03 -15.17 -10.57
C TRP A 28 3.23 -14.01 -10.00
N GLN A 29 3.92 -12.93 -9.62
CA GLN A 29 3.30 -11.72 -9.06
C GLN A 29 4.11 -10.48 -9.42
N THR A 30 3.40 -9.35 -9.51
CA THR A 30 4.00 -8.03 -9.64
C THR A 30 3.53 -7.15 -8.50
N VAL A 31 4.15 -5.98 -8.36
CA VAL A 31 3.83 -4.99 -7.32
C VAL A 31 2.32 -4.64 -7.28
N HIS A 32 1.64 -4.70 -8.42
CA HIS A 32 0.21 -4.41 -8.54
C HIS A 32 -0.71 -5.43 -7.84
N ALA A 33 -0.24 -6.64 -7.57
CA ALA A 33 -1.04 -7.66 -6.91
C ALA A 33 -1.03 -7.54 -5.38
N PHE A 34 -0.02 -6.89 -4.80
CA PHE A 34 0.09 -6.74 -3.34
C PHE A 34 -1.07 -5.95 -2.71
N PRO A 35 -1.57 -4.84 -3.29
CA PRO A 35 -2.76 -4.15 -2.78
C PRO A 35 -4.00 -5.05 -2.71
N GLY A 36 -4.20 -5.95 -3.68
CA GLY A 36 -5.31 -6.90 -3.67
C GLY A 36 -5.21 -7.95 -2.55
N LEU A 37 -4.00 -8.44 -2.27
CA LEU A 37 -3.75 -9.33 -1.15
C LEU A 37 -3.96 -8.64 0.20
N ALA A 38 -3.44 -7.42 0.34
CA ALA A 38 -3.64 -6.60 1.53
C ALA A 38 -5.13 -6.31 1.77
N SER A 39 -5.90 -6.02 0.71
CA SER A 39 -7.36 -5.85 0.78
C SER A 39 -8.05 -7.11 1.29
N THR A 40 -7.70 -8.27 0.75
CA THR A 40 -8.29 -9.55 1.13
C THR A 40 -8.06 -9.84 2.61
N LEU A 41 -6.81 -9.69 3.07
CA LEU A 41 -6.44 -9.93 4.46
C LEU A 41 -7.07 -8.91 5.42
N ALA A 42 -7.15 -7.63 5.02
CA ALA A 42 -7.81 -6.61 5.82
C ALA A 42 -9.32 -6.86 5.95
N ASN A 43 -9.99 -7.33 4.89
CA ASN A 43 -11.41 -7.68 4.95
C ASN A 43 -11.64 -8.94 5.81
N GLN A 44 -10.73 -9.92 5.75
CA GLN A 44 -10.80 -11.14 6.57
C GLN A 44 -10.56 -10.90 8.06
N ALA A 45 -9.87 -9.82 8.44
CA ALA A 45 -9.64 -9.50 9.84
C ALA A 45 -10.94 -9.12 10.60
N GLU A 46 -12.05 -8.87 9.90
CA GLU A 46 -13.38 -8.49 10.41
C GLU A 46 -13.44 -7.23 11.31
N CYS A 47 -12.29 -6.63 11.62
CA CYS A 47 -12.15 -5.53 12.56
C CYS A 47 -12.09 -4.14 11.90
N TYR A 48 -12.05 -4.10 10.56
CA TYR A 48 -11.97 -2.87 9.79
C TYR A 48 -13.26 -2.60 9.01
N ARG A 49 -13.67 -1.33 8.97
CA ARG A 49 -14.75 -0.90 8.08
C ARG A 49 -14.28 -0.99 6.63
N SER A 50 -15.14 -1.50 5.74
CA SER A 50 -14.86 -1.61 4.31
C SER A 50 -14.40 -0.27 3.70
N ASP A 51 -15.08 0.83 4.05
CA ASP A 51 -14.72 2.20 3.63
C ASP A 51 -13.26 2.56 3.96
N TRP A 52 -12.72 2.08 5.09
CA TRP A 52 -11.34 2.38 5.51
C TRP A 52 -10.32 1.59 4.70
N ILE A 53 -10.67 0.36 4.31
CA ILE A 53 -9.84 -0.48 3.45
C ILE A 53 -9.79 0.13 2.05
N GLU A 54 -10.94 0.54 1.50
CA GLU A 54 -11.01 1.18 0.19
C GLU A 54 -10.20 2.48 0.14
N MET A 55 -10.32 3.36 1.14
CA MET A 55 -9.51 4.59 1.18
C MET A 55 -8.01 4.34 1.41
N THR A 56 -7.64 3.19 1.98
CA THR A 56 -6.23 2.81 2.09
C THR A 56 -5.64 2.49 0.71
N LEU A 57 -6.46 1.90 -0.16
CA LEU A 57 -6.10 1.42 -1.50
C LEU A 57 -6.38 2.43 -2.62
N ALA A 58 -7.22 3.44 -2.37
CA ALA A 58 -7.57 4.47 -3.33
C ALA A 58 -6.32 5.26 -3.77
N SER A 59 -6.10 5.30 -5.08
CA SER A 59 -5.22 6.29 -5.72
C SER A 59 -5.89 7.66 -5.58
N ALA A 60 -5.09 8.72 -5.38
CA ALA A 60 -5.55 10.06 -5.00
C ALA A 60 -6.81 10.53 -5.75
N ASP A 61 -7.77 11.08 -5.00
CA ASP A 61 -8.99 11.70 -5.53
C ASP A 61 -8.63 12.88 -6.45
N GLU A 62 -9.31 13.02 -7.59
CA GLU A 62 -9.10 14.12 -8.54
C GLU A 62 -9.56 15.48 -7.98
N ASP A 63 -10.43 15.47 -6.97
CA ASP A 63 -10.93 16.66 -6.27
C ASP A 63 -10.09 16.94 -5.00
N GLU A 64 -9.26 17.98 -5.06
CA GLU A 64 -8.37 18.38 -3.95
C GLU A 64 -9.11 18.71 -2.66
N VAL A 65 -10.31 19.30 -2.74
CA VAL A 65 -11.09 19.68 -1.55
C VAL A 65 -11.61 18.42 -0.88
N ARG A 66 -12.23 17.52 -1.66
CA ARG A 66 -12.71 16.23 -1.15
C ARG A 66 -11.56 15.39 -0.60
N SER A 67 -10.41 15.39 -1.28
CA SER A 67 -9.19 14.71 -0.85
C SER A 67 -8.69 15.23 0.50
N ALA A 68 -8.70 16.55 0.74
CA ALA A 68 -8.27 17.13 2.02
C ALA A 68 -9.18 16.72 3.19
N TYR A 69 -10.51 16.76 3.01
CA TYR A 69 -11.46 16.34 4.03
C TYR A 69 -11.40 14.83 4.28
N ASN A 70 -11.35 14.01 3.22
CA ASN A 70 -11.19 12.56 3.33
C ASN A 70 -9.86 12.20 4.01
N SER A 71 -8.77 12.89 3.67
CA SER A 71 -7.48 12.71 4.32
C SER A 71 -7.60 12.92 5.83
N ALA A 72 -8.18 14.03 6.29
CA ALA A 72 -8.33 14.29 7.72
C ALA A 72 -9.19 13.24 8.46
N LEU A 73 -10.26 12.75 7.84
CA LEU A 73 -11.17 11.75 8.41
C LEU A 73 -10.57 10.34 8.45
N TYR A 74 -9.79 9.96 7.44
CA TYR A 74 -9.33 8.58 7.26
C TYR A 74 -7.85 8.35 7.55
N LEU A 75 -7.07 9.40 7.88
CA LEU A 75 -5.62 9.27 8.12
C LEU A 75 -5.29 8.30 9.25
N SER A 76 -5.95 8.46 10.40
CA SER A 76 -5.74 7.62 11.59
C SER A 76 -6.05 6.14 11.35
N PRO A 77 -7.26 5.76 10.86
CA PRO A 77 -7.55 4.36 10.57
C PRO A 77 -6.67 3.79 9.46
N ARG A 78 -6.36 4.57 8.41
CA ARG A 78 -5.44 4.15 7.34
C ARG A 78 -4.05 3.82 7.87
N ARG A 79 -3.51 4.62 8.79
CA ARG A 79 -2.23 4.35 9.44
C ARG A 79 -2.25 3.05 10.23
N HIS A 80 -3.35 2.78 10.94
CA HIS A 80 -3.48 1.56 11.73
C HIS A 80 -3.51 0.31 10.85
N ILE A 81 -4.29 0.33 9.75
CA ILE A 81 -4.37 -0.78 8.79
C ILE A 81 -2.99 -1.02 8.14
N LEU A 82 -2.32 0.05 7.68
CA LEU A 82 -1.00 -0.07 7.06
C LEU A 82 0.08 -0.58 8.03
N GLN A 83 0.00 -0.20 9.31
CA GLN A 83 0.92 -0.71 10.32
C GLN A 83 0.65 -2.18 10.63
N ALA A 84 -0.62 -2.57 10.83
CA ALA A 84 -0.98 -3.96 11.04
C ALA A 84 -0.54 -4.86 9.86
N TRP A 85 -0.64 -4.34 8.63
CA TRP A 85 -0.11 -5.00 7.44
C TRP A 85 1.42 -5.16 7.49
N ALA A 86 2.15 -4.09 7.86
CA ALA A 86 3.60 -4.14 7.99
C ALA A 86 4.04 -5.14 9.07
N ASP A 87 3.35 -5.16 10.22
CA ASP A 87 3.61 -6.08 11.32
C ASP A 87 3.35 -7.53 10.92
N HIS A 88 2.29 -7.78 10.13
CA HIS A 88 2.00 -9.10 9.56
C HIS A 88 3.13 -9.60 8.67
N ILE A 89 3.64 -8.77 7.75
CA ILE A 89 4.78 -9.13 6.89
C ILE A 89 6.03 -9.34 7.72
N ALA A 90 6.31 -8.45 8.69
CA ALA A 90 7.49 -8.55 9.54
C ALA A 90 7.51 -9.85 10.37
N ALA A 91 6.33 -10.36 10.76
CA ALA A 91 6.22 -11.64 11.47
C ALA A 91 6.44 -12.86 10.56
N MET A 92 6.42 -12.72 9.23
CA MET A 92 6.63 -13.81 8.27
C MET A 92 8.11 -13.98 7.86
N ILE A 93 9.00 -13.09 8.30
CA ILE A 93 10.43 -13.03 7.96
C ILE A 93 11.24 -13.37 9.20
#